data_AF-A0A6C0AG47-F1
#
_entry.id   AF-A0A6C0AG47-F1
#
_cell.length_a   1.000
_cell.length_b   1.000
_cell.length_c   1.000
_cell.angle_alpha   90.00
_cell.angle_beta   90.00
_cell.angle_gamma   90.00
#
_symmetry.space_group_name_H-M   'P 1'
#
loop_
_entity.id
_entity.type
_entity.pdbx_description
1 polymer ?
#
loop_
_entity_poly.entity_id
_entity_poly.type
_entity_poly.pdbx_seq_one_letter_code
_entity_poly.pdbx_strand_id
1 'polypeptide(L)'
;MELKIMEDNIECYTDASYSQFINTSVVAYKIGNDEIILEILENIKNTEAELYAVEKCISLCNKKNIKIYTDCQKAVQNYKNNQYPKNVVLFKVEGHKKTINRDEKDKIFNLVDKAARKKLRSIRS
;
A
#
# COMPACT_ATOMS: atom_id res chain seq x y z
N MET A 1 -33.51 4.01 -18.35
CA MET A 1 -32.22 3.29 -18.39
C MET A 1 -31.24 4.12 -17.58
N GLU A 2 -31.17 3.85 -16.27
CA GLU A 2 -30.23 4.55 -15.39
C GLU A 2 -28.81 4.09 -15.74
N LEU A 3 -28.02 5.00 -16.28
CA LEU A 3 -26.57 4.84 -16.34
C LEU A 3 -26.06 4.83 -14.90
N LYS A 4 -25.79 3.62 -14.38
CA LYS A 4 -24.96 3.42 -13.20
C LYS A 4 -23.63 4.10 -13.52
N ILE A 5 -23.40 5.28 -12.94
CA ILE A 5 -22.07 5.89 -12.89
C ILE A 5 -21.22 4.85 -12.17
N MET A 6 -20.42 4.09 -12.91
CA MET A 6 -19.35 3.30 -12.34
C MET A 6 -18.39 4.34 -11.78
N GLU A 7 -18.54 4.67 -10.49
CA GLU A 7 -17.51 5.41 -9.78
C GLU A 7 -16.22 4.59 -9.96
N ASP A 8 -15.25 5.16 -10.69
CA ASP A 8 -13.93 4.59 -10.90
C ASP A 8 -13.25 4.45 -9.53
N ASN A 9 -13.55 3.35 -8.86
CA ASN A 9 -12.93 2.96 -7.61
C ASN A 9 -11.58 2.36 -7.94
N ILE A 10 -10.51 3.10 -7.69
CA ILE A 10 -9.15 2.60 -7.88
C ILE A 10 -8.71 1.85 -6.63
N GLU A 11 -8.35 0.58 -6.81
CA GLU A 11 -7.74 -0.21 -5.75
C GLU A 11 -6.23 0.05 -5.72
N CYS A 12 -5.72 0.42 -4.55
CA CYS A 12 -4.30 0.65 -4.31
C CYS A 12 -3.80 -0.36 -3.26
N TYR A 13 -2.62 -0.90 -3.47
CA TYR A 13 -2.01 -1.89 -2.59
C TYR A 13 -0.64 -1.38 -2.18
N THR A 14 -0.35 -1.30 -0.88
CA THR A 14 0.87 -0.64 -0.37
C THR A 14 1.53 -1.50 0.70
N ASP A 15 2.85 -1.63 0.64
CA ASP A 15 3.67 -2.23 1.69
C ASP A 15 5.05 -1.55 1.78
N ALA A 16 5.74 -1.69 2.90
CA ALA A 16 7.11 -1.24 3.04
C ALA A 16 7.96 -2.24 3.82
N SER A 17 9.24 -2.27 3.51
CA SER A 17 10.22 -3.12 4.19
C SER A 17 11.45 -2.30 4.58
N TYR A 18 11.84 -2.38 5.84
CA TYR A 18 12.97 -1.64 6.40
C TYR A 18 14.14 -2.55 6.80
N SER A 19 15.36 -2.10 6.53
CA SER A 19 16.60 -2.72 7.02
C SER A 19 17.33 -1.79 7.98
N GLN A 20 17.49 -2.25 9.22
CA GLN A 20 18.29 -1.55 10.23
C GLN A 20 19.79 -1.49 9.88
N PHE A 21 20.29 -2.47 9.11
CA PHE A 21 21.72 -2.58 8.79
C PHE A 21 22.19 -1.46 7.86
N ILE A 22 21.42 -1.15 6.83
CA ILE A 22 21.68 -0.06 5.87
C ILE A 22 20.83 1.18 6.16
N ASN A 23 20.11 1.20 7.30
CA ASN A 23 19.17 2.26 7.68
C ASN A 23 18.26 2.75 6.53
N THR A 24 17.70 1.81 5.76
CA THR A 24 16.97 2.12 4.51
C THR A 24 15.66 1.35 4.45
N SER A 25 14.61 2.02 3.99
CA SER A 25 13.32 1.41 3.66
C SER A 25 13.14 1.28 2.15
N VAL A 26 12.43 0.24 1.74
CA VAL A 26 11.87 0.13 0.39
C VAL A 26 10.36 0.13 0.51
N VAL A 27 9.74 1.06 -0.20
CA VAL A 27 8.28 1.14 -0.34
C VAL A 27 7.88 0.48 -1.65
N ALA A 28 6.81 -0.29 -1.61
CA ALA A 28 6.16 -0.83 -2.80
C ALA A 28 4.70 -0.42 -2.83
N TYR A 29 4.22 0.00 -3.99
CA TYR A 29 2.80 0.25 -4.20
C TYR A 29 2.34 -0.09 -5.61
N LYS A 30 1.07 -0.45 -5.73
CA LYS A 30 0.39 -0.72 -7.00
C LYS A 30 -0.90 0.09 -7.04
N ILE A 31 -1.19 0.73 -8.17
CA ILE A 31 -2.38 1.55 -8.39
C ILE A 31 -3.20 0.92 -9.52
N GLY A 32 -4.41 0.46 -9.21
CA GLY A 32 -5.27 -0.23 -10.18
C GLY A 32 -4.55 -1.38 -10.88
N ASN A 33 -4.53 -1.34 -12.21
CA ASN A 33 -3.91 -2.35 -13.05
C ASN A 33 -2.43 -2.06 -13.40
N ASP A 34 -1.87 -0.95 -12.93
CA ASP A 34 -0.50 -0.52 -13.26
C ASP A 34 0.56 -1.44 -12.65
N GLU A 35 1.81 -1.33 -13.10
CA GLU A 35 2.91 -2.10 -12.53
C GLU A 35 3.17 -1.75 -11.05
N ILE A 36 3.86 -2.65 -10.34
CA ILE A 36 4.29 -2.37 -8.97
C ILE A 36 5.45 -1.37 -9.02
N ILE A 37 5.26 -0.23 -8.39
CA ILE A 37 6.28 0.81 -8.26
C ILE A 37 7.06 0.56 -6.98
N LEU A 38 8.37 0.74 -7.06
CA LEU A 38 9.31 0.59 -5.95
C LEU A 38 10.08 1.88 -5.73
N GLU A 39 10.09 2.38 -4.50
CA GLU A 39 10.86 3.55 -4.09
C GLU A 39 11.79 3.20 -2.93
N ILE A 40 13.02 3.72 -2.96
CA ILE A 40 14.01 3.54 -1.89
C ILE A 40 14.02 4.82 -1.06
N LEU A 41 13.89 4.68 0.24
CA LEU A 41 13.87 5.78 1.21
C LEU A 41 15.00 5.57 2.23
N GLU A 42 16.04 6.38 2.16
CA GLU A 42 17.15 6.35 3.10
C GLU A 42 16.78 7.03 4.42
N ASN A 43 17.24 6.46 5.54
CA ASN A 43 17.01 6.95 6.91
C ASN A 43 15.54 7.05 7.34
N ILE A 44 14.62 6.45 6.58
CA ILE A 44 13.20 6.38 6.92
C ILE A 44 12.91 5.01 7.53
N LYS A 45 12.24 5.00 8.69
CA LYS A 45 11.85 3.75 9.38
C LYS A 45 10.59 3.14 8.78
N ASN A 46 10.34 1.86 9.10
CA ASN A 46 9.24 1.09 8.51
C ASN A 46 7.88 1.81 8.54
N THR A 47 7.43 2.24 9.72
CA THR A 47 6.10 2.88 9.86
C THR A 47 5.99 4.21 9.09
N GLU A 48 7.08 4.97 9.00
CA GLU A 48 7.11 6.20 8.19
C GLU A 48 7.06 5.89 6.70
N ALA A 49 7.77 4.86 6.27
CA ALA A 49 7.75 4.37 4.89
C ALA A 49 6.37 3.82 4.49
N GLU A 50 5.68 3.11 5.39
CA GLU A 50 4.31 2.64 5.18
C GLU A 50 3.32 3.80 5.03
N LEU A 51 3.42 4.82 5.90
CA LEU A 51 2.59 6.02 5.79
C LEU A 51 2.86 6.77 4.49
N TYR A 52 4.13 6.92 4.12
CA TYR A 52 4.52 7.51 2.84
C TYR A 52 3.89 6.77 1.66
N ALA A 53 3.87 5.43 1.67
CA ALA A 53 3.25 4.63 0.61
C ALA A 53 1.76 4.97 0.43
N VAL A 54 1.02 5.06 1.54
CA VAL A 54 -0.40 5.42 1.56
C VAL A 54 -0.60 6.83 1.01
N GLU A 55 0.15 7.82 1.50
CA GLU A 55 0.07 9.21 1.06
C GLU A 55 0.41 9.35 -0.43
N LYS A 56 1.37 8.57 -0.93
CA LYS A 56 1.74 8.53 -2.34
C LYS A 56 0.57 8.07 -3.22
N CYS A 57 -0.11 6.99 -2.84
CA CYS A 57 -1.30 6.52 -3.56
C CYS A 57 -2.41 7.59 -3.57
N ILE A 58 -2.65 8.27 -2.44
CA ILE A 58 -3.64 9.35 -2.34
C ILE A 58 -3.28 10.50 -3.30
N SER A 59 -2.01 10.92 -3.30
CA SER A 59 -1.51 12.01 -4.14
C SER A 59 -1.62 11.70 -5.63
N LEU A 60 -1.26 10.48 -6.04
CA LEU A 60 -1.27 10.06 -7.44
C LEU A 60 -2.68 9.86 -8.01
N CYS A 61 -3.66 9.51 -7.16
CA CYS A 61 -5.03 9.22 -7.59
C CYS A 61 -5.99 10.41 -7.46
N ASN A 62 -5.46 11.64 -7.41
CA ASN A 62 -6.20 12.85 -7.07
C ASN A 62 -7.61 12.93 -7.73
N LYS A 63 -8.64 13.20 -6.92
CA LYS A 63 -10.08 13.30 -7.28
C LYS A 63 -10.83 11.99 -7.60
N LYS A 64 -10.20 10.81 -7.54
CA LYS A 64 -10.89 9.52 -7.71
C LYS A 64 -11.26 8.88 -6.37
N ASN A 65 -12.29 8.05 -6.34
CA ASN A 65 -12.59 7.22 -5.18
C ASN A 65 -11.52 6.11 -5.11
N ILE A 66 -10.80 6.01 -4.00
CA ILE A 66 -9.69 5.07 -3.87
C ILE A 66 -9.88 4.14 -2.67
N LYS A 67 -9.49 2.89 -2.85
CA LYS A 67 -9.49 1.85 -1.83
C LYS A 67 -8.06 1.42 -1.58
N ILE A 68 -7.51 1.75 -0.41
CA ILE A 68 -6.12 1.44 -0.07
C ILE A 68 -6.07 0.21 0.81
N TYR A 69 -5.31 -0.81 0.39
CA TYR A 69 -5.05 -2.04 1.12
C TYR A 69 -3.64 -1.99 1.71
N THR A 70 -3.56 -1.97 3.04
CA THR A 70 -2.31 -1.87 3.81
C THR A 70 -2.42 -2.68 5.11
N ASP A 71 -1.31 -3.19 5.63
CA ASP A 71 -1.24 -3.80 6.97
C ASP A 71 -0.84 -2.80 8.07
N CYS A 72 -0.48 -1.56 7.69
CA CYS A 72 -0.02 -0.51 8.60
C CYS A 72 -1.12 -0.07 9.57
N GLN A 73 -0.94 -0.38 10.86
CA GLN A 73 -1.89 0.01 11.90
C GLN A 73 -2.03 1.52 12.06
N LYS A 74 -0.93 2.27 11.90
CA LYS A 74 -0.93 3.73 12.05
C LYS A 74 -1.74 4.40 10.93
N ALA A 75 -1.64 3.91 9.69
CA ALA A 75 -2.48 4.37 8.59
C ALA A 75 -3.98 4.12 8.89
N VAL A 76 -4.33 2.95 9.42
CA VAL A 76 -5.71 2.64 9.82
C VAL A 76 -6.20 3.58 10.94
N GLN A 77 -5.35 3.94 11.89
CA GLN A 77 -5.70 4.92 12.93
C GLN A 77 -5.91 6.32 12.35
N ASN A 78 -5.02 6.77 11.46
CA ASN A 78 -5.14 8.05 10.78
C ASN A 78 -6.46 8.14 9.98
N TYR A 79 -6.83 7.07 9.30
CA TYR A 79 -8.13 6.95 8.61
C TYR A 79 -9.31 7.12 9.57
N LYS A 80 -9.32 6.39 10.70
CA LYS A 80 -10.37 6.49 11.73
C LYS A 80 -10.48 7.89 12.34
N ASN A 81 -9.36 8.62 12.39
CA ASN A 81 -9.28 9.99 12.88
C ASN A 81 -9.62 11.04 11.80
N ASN A 82 -10.14 10.63 10.63
CA ASN A 82 -10.47 11.51 9.51
C ASN A 82 -9.27 12.34 8.99
N GLN A 83 -8.04 11.80 9.07
CA GLN A 83 -6.83 12.48 8.58
C GLN A 83 -6.61 12.28 7.08
N TYR A 84 -7.43 11.47 6.41
CA TYR A 84 -7.38 11.27 4.97
C TYR A 84 -8.59 11.91 4.26
N PRO A 85 -8.48 12.22 2.96
CA PRO A 85 -9.59 12.77 2.18
C PRO A 85 -10.82 11.84 2.17
N LYS A 86 -12.02 12.43 2.04
CA LYS A 86 -13.30 11.69 2.09
C LYS A 86 -13.48 10.65 0.97
N ASN A 87 -12.77 10.81 -0.13
CA ASN A 87 -12.76 9.88 -1.27
C ASN A 87 -11.79 8.70 -1.08
N VAL A 88 -11.17 8.57 0.10
CA VAL A 88 -10.26 7.48 0.45
C VAL A 88 -10.97 6.52 1.40
N VAL A 89 -10.93 5.22 1.10
CA VAL A 89 -11.34 4.16 2.02
C VAL A 89 -10.14 3.27 2.27
N LEU A 90 -9.81 3.04 3.53
CA LEU A 90 -8.64 2.25 3.91
C LEU A 90 -9.06 0.90 4.49
N PHE A 91 -8.51 -0.18 3.93
CA PHE A 91 -8.74 -1.56 4.33
C PHE A 91 -7.48 -2.14 4.94
N LYS A 92 -7.60 -2.61 6.18
CA LYS A 92 -6.52 -3.34 6.84
C LYS A 92 -6.42 -4.74 6.25
N VAL A 93 -5.27 -5.09 5.70
CA VAL A 93 -4.95 -6.47 5.31
C VAL A 93 -4.42 -7.20 6.53
N GLU A 94 -4.91 -8.42 6.77
CA GLU A 94 -4.35 -9.28 7.81
C GLU A 94 -3.14 -10.02 7.27
N GLY A 95 -1.99 -9.79 7.90
CA GLY A 95 -0.80 -10.59 7.64
C GLY A 95 -1.02 -12.08 7.93
N HIS A 96 -0.34 -12.94 7.17
CA HIS A 96 -0.26 -14.38 7.42
C HIS A 96 -1.57 -15.18 7.37
N LYS A 97 -2.56 -14.75 6.59
CA LYS A 97 -3.71 -15.62 6.25
C LYS A 97 -3.26 -16.93 5.59
N LYS A 98 -3.89 -18.04 5.97
CA LYS A 98 -3.72 -19.35 5.32
C LYS A 98 -4.08 -19.24 3.83
N THR A 99 -3.30 -19.89 2.96
CA THR A 99 -3.44 -19.80 1.50
C THR A 99 -4.87 -20.08 1.00
N ILE A 100 -5.57 -21.00 1.66
CA ILE A 100 -6.94 -21.39 1.30
C ILE A 100 -7.99 -20.29 1.54
N ASN A 101 -7.69 -19.33 2.41
CA ASN A 101 -8.56 -18.20 2.73
C ASN A 101 -8.12 -16.90 2.03
N ARG A 102 -7.15 -16.97 1.12
CA ARG A 102 -6.65 -15.78 0.42
C ARG A 102 -7.53 -15.46 -0.77
N ASP A 103 -8.10 -14.27 -0.76
CA ASP A 103 -8.81 -13.73 -1.90
C ASP A 103 -7.84 -13.17 -2.96
N GLU A 104 -8.37 -12.64 -4.05
CA GLU A 104 -7.57 -12.01 -5.11
C GLU A 104 -6.79 -10.79 -4.61
N LYS A 105 -7.35 -10.03 -3.67
CA LYS A 105 -6.73 -8.83 -3.10
C LYS A 105 -5.54 -9.20 -2.22
N ASP A 106 -5.66 -10.27 -1.44
CA ASP A 106 -4.57 -10.86 -0.67
C ASP A 106 -3.44 -11.32 -1.60
N LYS A 107 -3.76 -11.87 -2.78
CA LYS A 107 -2.74 -12.26 -3.76
C LYS A 107 -1.99 -11.04 -4.31
N ILE A 108 -2.71 -9.98 -4.69
CA ILE A 108 -2.10 -8.73 -5.20
C ILE A 108 -1.24 -8.08 -4.11
N PHE A 109 -1.77 -7.96 -2.89
CA PHE A 109 -1.02 -7.45 -1.74
C PHE A 109 0.27 -8.24 -1.50
N ASN A 110 0.20 -9.57 -1.51
CA ASN A 110 1.39 -10.42 -1.36
C ASN A 110 2.44 -10.20 -2.46
N LEU A 111 2.05 -9.78 -3.67
CA LEU A 111 3.01 -9.43 -4.72
C LEU A 111 3.73 -8.12 -4.39
N VAL A 112 2.99 -7.11 -3.93
CA VAL A 112 3.55 -5.82 -3.51
C VAL A 112 4.53 -6.02 -2.35
N ASP A 113 4.12 -6.76 -1.32
CA ASP A 113 4.95 -7.06 -0.16
C ASP A 113 6.22 -7.86 -0.52
N LYS A 114 6.09 -8.88 -1.36
CA LYS A 114 7.27 -9.62 -1.86
C LYS A 114 8.22 -8.73 -2.66
N ALA A 115 7.69 -7.77 -3.44
CA ALA A 115 8.49 -6.86 -4.24
C ALA A 115 9.33 -5.93 -3.35
N ALA A 116 8.73 -5.32 -2.31
CA ALA A 116 9.45 -4.52 -1.32
C ALA A 116 10.60 -5.30 -0.68
N ARG A 117 10.31 -6.49 -0.13
CA ARG A 117 11.33 -7.33 0.53
C ARG A 117 12.42 -7.81 -0.42
N LYS A 118 12.07 -8.19 -1.65
CA LYS A 118 13.05 -8.65 -2.66
C LYS A 118 14.01 -7.52 -3.02
N LYS A 119 13.48 -6.32 -3.25
CA LYS A 119 14.29 -5.14 -3.57
C LYS A 119 15.19 -4.75 -2.40
N LEU A 120 14.68 -4.72 -1.16
CA LEU A 120 15.49 -4.45 0.02
C LEU A 120 16.65 -5.47 0.17
N ARG A 121 16.38 -6.76 -0.06
CA ARG A 121 17.43 -7.80 -0.03
C ARG A 121 18.50 -7.58 -1.11
N SER A 122 18.11 -7.14 -2.31
CA SER A 122 19.08 -6.86 -3.39
C SER A 122 19.99 -5.67 -3.10
N ILE A 123 19.55 -4.72 -2.27
CA ILE A 123 20.35 -3.55 -1.87
C ILE A 123 21.33 -3.92 -0.74
N ARG A 124 20.98 -4.92 0.09
CA ARG A 124 21.83 -5.41 1.18
C ARG A 124 22.92 -6.39 0.72
N SER A 125 22.83 -6.91 -0.50
CA SER A 125 23.79 -7.84 -1.09
C SER A 125 25.00 -7.11 -1.63
#